data_AF-A0A1M5G822-F1
#
_entry.id   AF-A0A1M5G822-F1
#
_cell.length_a   1.000
_cell.length_b   1.000
_cell.length_c   1.000
_cell.angle_alpha   90.00
_cell.angle_beta   90.00
_cell.angle_gamma   90.00
#
_symmetry.space_group_name_H-M   'P 1'
#
loop_
_entity.id
_entity.type
_entity.pdbx_description
1 polymer ?
#
loop_
_entity_poly.entity_id
_entity_poly.type
_entity_poly.pdbx_seq_one_letter_code
_entity_poly.pdbx_strand_id
1 'polypeptide(L)'
;MALNVIQTTQINQTPFVISQSKEVNYPIAPLVSAKLFTSASGLETLKIRATLYIDSADTELPWVEQDPKVIDNSLQLYFDYNYKEETPVSLNVWYIELDFTSPTVGEITSTTSFLKDIDPETSRGTVTVITP
;
A
#
# COMPACT_ATOMS: atom_id res chain seq x y z
N MET A 1 -14.96 -9.26 8.06
CA MET A 1 -13.65 -9.13 7.38
C MET A 1 -12.67 -8.54 8.36
N ALA A 2 -11.39 -8.83 8.22
CA ALA A 2 -10.35 -8.25 9.07
C ALA A 2 -9.10 -7.99 8.22
N LEU A 3 -8.53 -6.80 8.36
CA LEU A 3 -7.23 -6.43 7.84
C LEU A 3 -6.29 -6.30 9.04
N ASN A 4 -5.23 -7.10 9.08
CA ASN A 4 -4.24 -7.05 10.14
C ASN A 4 -2.95 -6.50 9.57
N VAL A 5 -2.40 -5.47 10.22
CA VAL A 5 -1.04 -4.98 9.93
C VAL A 5 -0.05 -5.88 10.65
N ILE A 6 0.75 -6.61 9.88
CA ILE A 6 1.76 -7.55 10.41
C ILE A 6 3.06 -6.80 10.72
N GLN A 7 3.47 -5.90 9.82
CA GLN A 7 4.64 -5.06 10.01
C GLN A 7 4.54 -3.78 9.19
N THR A 8 5.12 -2.71 9.75
CA THR A 8 5.43 -1.45 9.07
C THR A 8 6.90 -1.15 9.35
N THR A 9 7.74 -1.08 8.33
CA THR A 9 9.19 -0.95 8.53
C THR A 9 9.83 -0.16 7.40
N GLN A 10 10.69 0.80 7.76
CA GLN A 10 11.57 1.46 6.79
C GLN A 10 12.66 0.48 6.35
N ILE A 11 12.80 0.25 5.05
CA ILE A 11 13.72 -0.76 4.51
C ILE A 11 15.08 -0.20 4.09
N ASN A 12 15.18 1.10 3.84
CA ASN A 12 16.43 1.76 3.48
C ASN A 12 17.10 2.39 4.71
N GLN A 13 18.43 2.25 4.82
CA GLN A 13 19.21 2.93 5.86
C GLN A 13 19.61 4.36 5.46
N THR A 14 19.81 4.57 4.15
CA THR A 14 20.16 5.87 3.57
C THR A 14 19.01 6.34 2.69
N PRO A 15 18.51 7.59 2.83
CA PRO A 15 17.50 8.14 1.94
C PRO A 15 17.92 8.10 0.47
N PHE A 16 16.98 7.76 -0.40
CA PHE A 16 17.18 7.89 -1.85
C PHE A 16 17.10 9.36 -2.24
N VAL A 17 18.15 9.92 -2.83
CA VAL A 17 18.17 11.32 -3.27
C VAL A 17 17.65 11.44 -4.70
N ILE A 18 16.66 12.30 -4.91
CA ILE A 18 16.10 12.55 -6.24
C ILE A 18 16.96 13.59 -6.95
N SER A 19 17.85 13.13 -7.84
CA SER A 19 18.75 14.01 -8.61
C SER A 19 18.02 14.88 -9.65
N GLN A 20 16.89 14.39 -10.19
CA GLN A 20 16.08 15.05 -11.21
C GLN A 20 14.62 15.14 -10.78
N SER A 21 14.34 15.95 -9.75
CA SER A 21 12.99 16.06 -9.15
C SER A 21 11.88 16.43 -10.13
N LYS A 22 12.20 17.15 -11.20
CA LYS A 22 11.24 17.54 -12.26
C LYS A 22 10.74 16.37 -13.12
N GLU A 23 11.41 15.22 -13.07
CA GLU A 23 11.04 14.02 -13.85
C GLU A 23 10.24 13.01 -13.00
N VAL A 24 10.09 13.27 -11.70
CA VAL A 24 9.35 12.40 -10.78
C VAL A 24 7.98 13.00 -10.51
N ASN A 25 6.93 12.29 -10.89
CA ASN A 25 5.56 12.63 -10.51
C ASN A 25 5.33 12.21 -9.06
N TYR A 26 5.40 13.17 -8.13
CA TYR A 26 5.05 12.98 -6.72
C TYR A 26 3.55 13.27 -6.50
N PRO A 27 2.85 12.53 -5.60
CA PRO A 27 3.35 11.37 -4.84
C PRO A 27 3.49 10.13 -5.71
N ILE A 28 4.44 9.28 -5.34
CA ILE A 28 4.65 7.98 -5.98
C ILE A 28 3.56 7.03 -5.47
N ALA A 29 2.81 6.43 -6.38
CA ALA A 29 1.75 5.50 -6.03
C ALA A 29 2.31 4.29 -5.24
N PRO A 30 1.55 3.75 -4.26
CA PRO A 30 1.95 2.56 -3.53
C PRO A 30 2.21 1.41 -4.50
N LEU A 31 3.30 0.69 -4.32
CA LEU A 31 3.53 -0.56 -5.05
C LEU A 31 2.99 -1.71 -4.22
N VAL A 32 1.90 -2.30 -4.66
CA VAL A 32 1.22 -3.39 -3.93
C VAL A 32 1.34 -4.70 -4.69
N SER A 33 1.68 -5.76 -3.95
CA SER A 33 1.58 -7.13 -4.40
C SER A 33 0.70 -7.91 -3.42
N ALA A 34 -0.10 -8.82 -3.95
CA ALA A 34 -0.98 -9.64 -3.14
C ALA A 34 -0.96 -11.09 -3.64
N LYS A 35 -1.04 -12.05 -2.72
CA LYS A 35 -1.12 -13.47 -3.03
C LYS A 35 -2.07 -14.17 -2.06
N LEU A 36 -2.95 -15.00 -2.61
CA LEU A 36 -3.81 -15.86 -1.80
C LEU A 36 -2.95 -16.97 -1.16
N PHE A 37 -3.17 -17.21 0.12
CA PHE A 37 -2.47 -18.21 0.91
C PHE A 37 -3.48 -19.00 1.73
N THR A 38 -3.48 -20.31 1.59
CA THR A 38 -4.25 -21.20 2.45
C THR A 38 -3.36 -21.74 3.55
N SER A 39 -3.71 -21.46 4.80
CA SER A 39 -2.97 -21.98 5.96
C SER A 39 -3.18 -23.49 6.12
N ALA A 40 -2.35 -24.13 6.95
CA ALA A 40 -2.51 -25.54 7.28
C ALA A 40 -3.88 -25.88 7.92
N SER A 41 -4.57 -24.89 8.51
CA SER A 41 -5.91 -25.05 9.06
C SER A 41 -7.02 -24.89 8.01
N GLY A 42 -6.66 -24.71 6.73
CA GLY A 42 -7.62 -24.49 5.64
C GLY A 42 -8.19 -23.07 5.58
N LEU A 43 -7.65 -22.13 6.38
CA LEU A 43 -8.11 -20.75 6.35
C LEU A 43 -7.41 -20.02 5.19
N GLU A 44 -8.21 -19.46 4.29
CA GLU A 44 -7.70 -18.59 3.23
C GLU A 44 -7.42 -17.19 3.76
N THR A 45 -6.25 -16.66 3.40
CA THR A 45 -5.78 -15.33 3.75
C THR A 45 -5.16 -14.71 2.52
N LEU A 46 -5.52 -13.47 2.22
CA LEU A 46 -4.83 -12.68 1.21
C LEU A 46 -3.63 -11.99 1.86
N LYS A 47 -2.42 -12.44 1.51
CA LYS A 47 -1.17 -11.84 1.97
C LYS A 47 -0.81 -10.68 1.06
N ILE A 48 -0.67 -9.49 1.64
CA ILE A 48 -0.47 -8.26 0.89
C ILE A 48 0.84 -7.62 1.36
N ARG A 49 1.62 -7.13 0.40
CA ARG A 49 2.85 -6.38 0.64
C ARG A 49 2.77 -5.08 -0.12
N ALA A 50 2.94 -3.98 0.60
CA ALA A 50 2.93 -2.65 0.04
C ALA A 50 4.29 -1.98 0.26
N THR A 51 4.72 -1.21 -0.73
CA THR A 51 5.88 -0.34 -0.63
C THR A 51 5.43 1.11 -0.85
N LEU A 52 5.75 1.98 0.10
CA LEU A 52 5.48 3.42 0.03
C LEU A 52 6.79 4.19 -0.07
N TYR A 53 6.75 5.30 -0.78
CA TYR A 53 7.88 6.22 -0.94
C TYR A 53 7.49 7.56 -0.33
N ILE A 54 8.08 7.86 0.81
CA ILE A 54 7.69 8.99 1.67
C ILE A 54 8.89 9.93 1.78
N ASP A 55 8.64 11.23 1.88
CA ASP A 55 9.68 12.21 2.15
C ASP A 55 10.53 11.74 3.34
N SER A 56 11.85 11.68 3.15
CA SER A 56 12.78 11.29 4.22
C SER A 56 12.81 12.27 5.40
N ALA A 57 12.30 13.49 5.23
CA ALA A 57 12.11 14.46 6.30
C ALA A 57 10.81 14.21 7.10
N ASP A 58 9.93 13.33 6.62
CA ASP A 58 8.77 12.89 7.39
C ASP A 58 9.21 11.91 8.48
N THR A 59 8.76 12.17 9.71
CA THR A 59 9.06 11.37 10.89
C THR A 59 7.88 10.51 11.32
N GLU A 60 6.70 10.73 10.74
CA GLU A 60 5.51 9.96 11.05
C GLU A 60 5.53 8.60 10.34
N LEU A 61 5.02 7.58 11.03
CA LEU A 61 4.88 6.25 10.46
C LEU A 61 3.71 6.25 9.46
N PRO A 62 3.86 5.64 8.28
CA PRO A 62 2.71 5.44 7.42
C PRO A 62 1.70 4.50 8.07
N TRP A 63 0.44 4.75 7.78
CA TRP A 63 -0.70 4.03 8.30
C TRP A 63 -1.52 3.41 7.17
N VAL A 64 -2.18 2.29 7.47
CA VAL A 64 -3.19 1.70 6.58
C VAL A 64 -4.55 1.71 7.27
N GLU A 65 -5.57 2.17 6.57
CA GLU A 65 -6.93 2.15 7.10
C GLU A 65 -7.40 0.73 7.44
N GLN A 66 -8.00 0.58 8.61
CA GLN A 66 -8.45 -0.72 9.12
C GLN A 66 -9.87 -1.12 8.66
N ASP A 67 -10.49 -0.32 7.79
CA ASP A 67 -11.82 -0.58 7.20
C ASP A 67 -11.70 -0.83 5.68
N PRO A 68 -11.11 -1.98 5.27
CA PRO A 68 -10.97 -2.29 3.86
C PRO A 68 -12.34 -2.46 3.19
N LYS A 69 -12.44 -2.04 1.92
CA LYS A 69 -13.65 -2.26 1.10
C LYS A 69 -13.35 -3.27 0.01
N VAL A 70 -14.29 -4.17 -0.24
CA VAL A 70 -14.25 -5.03 -1.43
C VAL A 70 -15.34 -4.53 -2.37
N ILE A 71 -14.93 -4.09 -3.56
CA ILE A 71 -15.83 -3.58 -4.61
C ILE A 71 -15.46 -4.33 -5.89
N ASP A 72 -16.43 -4.98 -6.54
CA ASP A 72 -16.25 -5.73 -7.78
C ASP A 72 -15.07 -6.72 -7.73
N ASN A 73 -14.98 -7.49 -6.64
CA ASN A 73 -13.90 -8.45 -6.37
C ASN A 73 -12.49 -7.83 -6.28
N SER A 74 -12.41 -6.51 -6.09
CA SER A 74 -11.17 -5.78 -5.84
C SER A 74 -11.12 -5.32 -4.38
N LEU A 75 -10.07 -5.73 -3.66
CA LEU A 75 -9.79 -5.20 -2.33
C LEU A 75 -9.19 -3.79 -2.46
N GLN A 76 -9.85 -2.81 -1.85
CA GLN A 76 -9.43 -1.42 -1.81
C GLN A 76 -8.63 -1.15 -0.53
N LEU A 77 -7.41 -0.65 -0.67
CA LEU A 77 -6.51 -0.29 0.42
C LEU A 77 -6.20 1.20 0.38
N TYR A 78 -6.26 1.85 1.54
CA TYR A 78 -5.95 3.27 1.68
C TYR A 78 -4.75 3.42 2.60
N PHE A 79 -3.67 3.95 2.04
CA PHE A 79 -2.45 4.29 2.75
C PHE A 79 -2.46 5.79 3.07
N ASP A 80 -2.07 6.12 4.29
CA ASP A 80 -2.06 7.48 4.82
C ASP A 80 -0.66 7.80 5.38
N TYR A 81 -0.20 9.02 5.15
CA TYR A 81 1.04 9.60 5.67
C TYR A 81 0.95 11.13 5.57
N ASN A 82 1.88 11.84 6.19
CA ASN A 82 1.89 13.31 6.20
C ASN A 82 2.37 13.86 4.84
N TYR A 83 1.49 13.78 3.85
CA TYR A 83 1.75 14.19 2.48
C TYR A 83 1.97 15.70 2.37
N LYS A 84 2.84 16.10 1.44
CA LYS A 84 3.08 17.48 1.05
C LYS A 84 3.07 17.58 -0.46
N GLU A 85 2.51 18.66 -1.00
CA GLU A 85 2.47 18.89 -2.46
C GLU A 85 3.86 19.11 -3.07
N GLU A 86 4.84 19.48 -2.26
CA GLU A 86 6.22 19.66 -2.70
C GLU A 86 6.88 18.31 -3.00
N THR A 87 7.54 18.22 -4.16
CA THR A 87 8.36 17.05 -4.46
C THR A 87 9.55 16.99 -3.52
N PRO A 88 9.71 15.92 -2.72
CA PRO A 88 10.78 15.84 -1.73
C PRO A 88 12.16 15.73 -2.40
N VAL A 89 13.19 16.20 -1.70
CA VAL A 89 14.59 16.10 -2.15
C VAL A 89 15.11 14.67 -2.00
N SER A 90 14.61 13.96 -0.99
CA SER A 90 14.97 12.57 -0.72
C SER A 90 13.80 11.77 -0.14
N LEU A 91 13.82 10.46 -0.37
CA LEU A 91 12.75 9.54 -0.04
C LEU A 91 13.26 8.42 0.88
N ASN A 92 12.45 8.07 1.87
CA ASN A 92 12.52 6.80 2.56
C ASN A 92 11.51 5.82 1.95
N VAL A 93 11.87 4.55 1.98
CA VAL A 93 11.06 3.45 1.46
C VAL A 93 10.52 2.67 2.63
N TRP A 94 9.20 2.57 2.70
CA TRP A 94 8.47 1.89 3.75
C TRP A 94 7.84 0.62 3.21
N TYR A 95 8.07 -0.49 3.90
CA TYR A 95 7.44 -1.78 3.63
C TYR A 95 6.34 -2.02 4.65
N ILE A 96 5.15 -2.38 4.15
CA ILE A 96 3.99 -2.73 4.96
C ILE A 96 3.53 -4.12 4.56
N GLU A 97 3.38 -5.01 5.53
CA GLU A 97 2.82 -6.35 5.34
C GLU A 97 1.46 -6.44 6.02
N LEU A 98 0.47 -6.93 5.27
CA LEU A 98 -0.91 -7.04 5.71
C LEU A 98 -1.43 -8.45 5.46
N ASP A 99 -2.26 -8.94 6.39
CA ASP A 99 -3.07 -10.13 6.19
C ASP A 99 -4.55 -9.71 6.14
N PHE A 100 -5.21 -9.98 5.01
CA PHE A 100 -6.64 -9.76 4.87
C PHE A 100 -7.40 -11.09 4.89
N THR A 101 -8.47 -11.14 5.69
CA THR A 101 -9.34 -12.30 5.82
C THR A 101 -10.81 -11.91 5.67
N SER A 102 -11.56 -12.72 4.93
CA SER A 102 -13.00 -12.59 4.81
C SER A 102 -13.60 -13.92 4.33
N PRO A 103 -14.92 -14.15 4.53
CA PRO A 103 -15.58 -15.35 4.02
C PRO A 103 -15.46 -15.54 2.50
N THR A 104 -15.25 -14.47 1.76
CA THR A 104 -15.16 -14.44 0.28
C THR A 104 -13.76 -14.07 -0.21
N VAL A 105 -12.73 -14.24 0.62
CA VAL A 105 -11.36 -13.81 0.26
C VAL A 105 -10.83 -14.54 -0.98
N GLY A 106 -11.19 -15.80 -1.19
CA GLY A 106 -10.85 -16.56 -2.40
C GLY A 106 -11.52 -16.04 -3.69
N GLU A 107 -12.52 -15.17 -3.59
CA GLU A 107 -13.18 -14.56 -4.74
C GLU A 107 -12.50 -13.27 -5.20
N ILE A 108 -11.54 -12.74 -4.41
CA ILE A 108 -10.83 -11.49 -4.72
C ILE A 108 -9.84 -11.73 -5.85
N THR A 109 -9.99 -10.97 -6.94
CA THR A 109 -9.19 -11.11 -8.16
C THR A 109 -8.14 -10.01 -8.31
N SER A 110 -8.28 -8.91 -7.56
CA SER A 110 -7.33 -7.80 -7.59
C SER A 110 -7.24 -7.07 -6.26
N THR A 111 -6.18 -6.29 -6.10
CA THR A 111 -6.03 -5.31 -5.03
C THR A 111 -5.75 -3.96 -5.66
N THR A 112 -6.48 -2.95 -5.23
CA THR A 112 -6.33 -1.56 -5.64
C THR A 112 -5.91 -0.75 -4.43
N SER A 113 -4.90 0.10 -4.60
CA SER A 113 -4.34 0.90 -3.51
C SER A 113 -4.46 2.38 -3.81
N PHE A 114 -4.67 3.18 -2.78
CA PHE A 114 -4.78 4.64 -2.87
C PHE A 114 -3.92 5.32 -1.80
N LEU A 115 -3.57 6.57 -2.08
CA LEU A 115 -3.06 7.51 -1.08
C LEU A 115 -4.20 8.45 -0.71
N LYS A 116 -4.55 8.49 0.59
CA LYS A 116 -5.79 9.10 1.08
C LYS A 116 -5.87 10.63 0.91
N ASP A 117 -4.74 11.31 0.77
CA ASP A 117 -4.68 12.78 0.68
C ASP A 117 -4.74 13.32 -0.77
N ILE A 118 -4.91 12.44 -1.76
CA ILE A 118 -5.11 12.81 -3.16
C ILE A 118 -6.57 12.54 -3.48
N ASP A 119 -7.33 13.63 -3.69
CA ASP A 119 -8.69 13.68 -4.22
C ASP A 119 -9.23 12.32 -4.73
N PRO A 120 -10.23 11.71 -4.05
CA PRO A 120 -10.66 10.34 -4.29
C PRO A 120 -11.20 10.10 -5.71
N GLU A 121 -11.57 11.14 -6.46
CA GLU A 121 -12.06 10.99 -7.85
C GLU A 121 -10.93 10.81 -8.90
N THR A 122 -9.68 11.20 -8.60
CA THR A 122 -8.54 11.07 -9.53
C THR A 122 -7.31 10.38 -8.92
N SER A 123 -7.50 9.72 -7.78
CA SER A 123 -6.44 9.20 -6.92
C SER A 123 -5.44 8.28 -7.66
N ARG A 124 -4.14 8.58 -7.45
CA ARG A 124 -2.99 7.89 -8.05
C ARG A 124 -2.73 6.57 -7.32
N GLY A 125 -3.41 5.53 -7.78
CA GLY A 125 -3.30 4.18 -7.23
C GLY A 125 -2.55 3.19 -8.10
N THR A 126 -2.29 2.00 -7.57
CA THR A 126 -1.93 0.82 -8.38
C THR A 126 -3.01 -0.24 -8.28
N VAL A 127 -3.29 -0.90 -9.40
CA VAL A 127 -4.14 -2.09 -9.47
C VAL A 127 -3.25 -3.28 -9.77
N THR A 128 -3.26 -4.26 -8.88
CA THR A 128 -2.50 -5.50 -9.04
C THR A 128 -3.46 -6.68 -9.18
N VAL A 129 -3.29 -7.43 -10.28
CA VAL A 129 -4.03 -8.67 -10.53
C VAL A 129 -3.45 -9.77 -9.66
N ILE A 130 -4.31 -10.51 -8.95
CA ILE A 130 -3.91 -11.66 -8.14
C ILE A 130 -3.86 -12.88 -9.07
N THR A 131 -2.68 -13.44 -9.28
CA THR A 131 -2.52 -14.73 -9.95
C THR A 131 -2.76 -15.89 -8.97
N PRO A 132 -3.56 -16.91 -9.37
CA PRO A 132 -3.79 -18.12 -8.57
C PRO A 132 -2.51 -18.89 -8.24
#